data_AF-A0A060S8V0-F1
#
_entry.id   AF-A0A060S8V0-F1
#
_cell.length_a   1.000
_cell.length_b   1.000
_cell.length_c   1.000
_cell.angle_alpha   90.00
_cell.angle_beta   90.00
_cell.angle_gamma   90.00
#
_symmetry.space_group_name_H-M   'P 1'
#
loop_
_entity.id
_entity.type
_entity.pdbx_description
1 polymer ?
#
loop_
_entity_poly.entity_id
_entity_poly.type
_entity_poly.pdbx_seq_one_letter_code
_entity_poly.pdbx_strand_id
1 'polypeptide(L)'
;MPRENRAGSTTSNERFNESLHRTLTDDGTFHYKDINTSTGIRSGFSENRFIPQVVQLAFFPNVRHGIGYKYSSMFNPIPVETVAFVLTVIHASIDEWSSGHQVSASFTEAAHAKFYRGIMDNLNKWAEANPSAWLNIHTKWYKRAFRTGGGVNPMQADVHISKAAMTAARAELGRRTGLTDSEDDGDDGAGSNADNNRDTAQDGE
;
A
#
# COMPACT_ATOMS: atom_id res chain seq x y z
N MET A 1 -10.20 9.87 47.16
CA MET A 1 -11.58 9.69 46.68
C MET A 1 -11.69 8.32 46.01
N PRO A 2 -12.23 7.29 46.67
CA PRO A 2 -12.45 5.99 46.04
C PRO A 2 -13.69 6.07 45.16
N ARG A 3 -13.58 5.66 43.89
CA ARG A 3 -14.75 5.50 43.01
C ARG A 3 -15.44 4.20 43.39
N GLU A 4 -16.67 4.31 43.86
CA GLU A 4 -17.55 3.18 44.15
C GLU A 4 -17.77 2.32 42.90
N ASN A 5 -17.52 1.02 43.08
CA ASN A 5 -17.81 -0.03 42.11
C ASN A 5 -19.33 -0.23 42.00
N ARG A 6 -19.86 -0.08 40.78
CA ARG A 6 -21.26 -0.36 40.44
C ARG A 6 -21.45 -1.88 40.28
N ALA A 7 -21.63 -2.57 41.40
CA ALA A 7 -21.61 -4.04 41.53
C ALA A 7 -22.76 -4.82 40.85
N GLY A 8 -23.66 -4.17 40.10
CA GLY A 8 -24.80 -4.84 39.45
C GLY A 8 -24.57 -5.29 38.00
N SER A 9 -23.48 -4.85 37.35
CA SER A 9 -23.26 -5.04 35.90
C SER A 9 -22.11 -6.00 35.57
N THR A 10 -21.32 -6.45 36.55
CA THR A 10 -19.99 -7.02 36.31
C THR A 10 -20.04 -8.49 35.90
N THR A 11 -20.73 -9.35 36.68
CA THR A 11 -20.73 -10.81 36.43
C THR A 11 -21.46 -11.23 35.15
N SER A 12 -22.54 -10.53 34.79
CA SER A 12 -23.25 -10.81 33.52
C SER A 12 -22.39 -10.45 32.32
N ASN A 13 -21.67 -9.32 32.40
CA ASN A 13 -20.78 -8.88 31.33
C ASN A 13 -19.55 -9.78 31.23
N GLU A 14 -19.00 -10.23 32.36
CA GLU A 14 -17.90 -11.19 32.39
C GLU A 14 -18.29 -12.50 31.70
N ARG A 15 -19.41 -13.11 32.09
CA ARG A 15 -19.91 -14.34 31.44
C ARG A 15 -20.18 -14.14 29.95
N PHE A 16 -20.72 -12.98 29.57
CA PHE A 16 -20.94 -12.63 28.17
C PHE A 16 -19.62 -12.56 27.40
N ASN A 17 -18.61 -11.86 27.94
CA ASN A 17 -17.30 -11.73 27.32
C ASN A 17 -16.57 -13.07 27.23
N GLU A 18 -16.61 -13.90 28.26
CA GLU A 18 -16.07 -15.26 28.21
C GLU A 18 -16.76 -16.10 27.13
N SER A 19 -18.09 -15.99 27.03
CA SER A 19 -18.84 -16.69 25.99
C SER A 19 -18.45 -16.21 24.61
N LEU A 20 -18.31 -14.90 24.42
CA LEU A 20 -17.91 -14.29 23.16
C LEU A 20 -16.47 -14.66 22.78
N HIS A 21 -15.54 -14.64 23.74
CA HIS A 21 -14.16 -15.13 23.57
C HIS A 21 -14.18 -16.54 23.01
N ARG A 22 -14.84 -17.47 23.70
CA ARG A 22 -14.95 -18.87 23.25
C ARG A 22 -15.51 -18.98 21.84
N THR A 23 -16.60 -18.25 21.53
CA THR A 23 -17.21 -18.25 20.20
C THR A 23 -16.26 -17.72 19.12
N LEU A 24 -15.50 -16.66 19.41
CA LEU A 24 -14.59 -16.05 18.44
C LEU A 24 -13.33 -16.90 18.21
N THR A 25 -12.81 -17.55 19.25
CA THR A 25 -11.62 -18.40 19.14
C THR A 25 -11.93 -19.80 18.64
N ASP A 26 -13.17 -20.28 18.81
CA ASP A 26 -13.61 -21.57 18.29
C ASP A 26 -13.37 -21.66 16.79
N ASP A 27 -12.50 -22.61 16.41
CA ASP A 27 -12.09 -22.87 15.02
C ASP A 27 -11.75 -21.59 14.23
N GLY A 28 -11.11 -20.63 14.90
CA GLY A 28 -10.67 -19.37 14.29
C GLY A 28 -11.82 -18.53 13.73
N THR A 29 -13.01 -18.58 14.33
CA THR A 29 -14.20 -17.82 13.89
C THR A 29 -13.92 -16.34 13.63
N PHE A 30 -13.04 -15.72 14.42
CA PHE A 30 -12.64 -14.31 14.24
C PHE A 30 -11.99 -14.00 12.88
N HIS A 31 -11.52 -14.99 12.12
CA HIS A 31 -10.96 -14.81 10.78
C HIS A 31 -12.01 -14.38 9.76
N TYR A 32 -13.27 -14.76 9.98
CA TYR A 32 -14.31 -14.66 8.98
C TYR A 32 -14.89 -13.24 8.93
N LYS A 33 -15.32 -12.85 7.73
CA LYS A 33 -15.99 -11.57 7.48
C LYS A 33 -17.39 -11.55 8.07
N ASP A 34 -18.15 -12.61 7.79
CA ASP A 34 -19.54 -12.74 8.17
C ASP A 34 -19.70 -14.00 9.04
N ILE A 35 -20.23 -13.81 10.26
CA ILE A 35 -20.41 -14.86 11.27
C ILE A 35 -21.86 -14.82 11.72
N ASN A 36 -22.57 -15.93 11.54
CA ASN A 36 -23.86 -16.14 12.18
C ASN A 36 -23.66 -16.99 13.44
N THR A 37 -23.68 -16.35 14.60
CA THR A 37 -23.42 -17.01 15.89
C THR A 37 -24.54 -17.97 16.31
N SER A 38 -25.76 -17.85 15.79
CA SER A 38 -26.85 -18.75 16.13
C SER A 38 -26.89 -20.01 15.26
N THR A 39 -26.44 -19.93 14.00
CA THR A 39 -26.41 -21.09 13.08
C THR A 39 -25.02 -21.69 12.90
N GLY A 40 -23.97 -21.01 13.34
CA GLY A 40 -22.57 -21.43 13.14
C GLY A 40 -22.05 -21.24 11.71
N ILE A 41 -22.85 -20.67 10.80
CA ILE A 41 -22.44 -20.42 9.42
C ILE A 41 -21.44 -19.26 9.37
N ARG A 42 -20.33 -19.46 8.65
CA ARG A 42 -19.25 -18.49 8.49
C ARG A 42 -18.91 -18.32 7.01
N SER A 43 -18.59 -17.11 6.57
CA SER A 43 -18.14 -16.84 5.20
C SER A 43 -17.10 -15.73 5.10
N GLY A 44 -16.35 -15.71 4.00
CA GLY A 44 -15.22 -14.79 3.80
C GLY A 44 -14.07 -15.10 4.75
N PHE A 45 -13.48 -16.29 4.64
CA PHE A 45 -12.32 -16.68 5.45
C PHE A 45 -11.17 -15.70 5.26
N SER A 46 -10.58 -15.26 6.38
CA SER A 46 -9.53 -14.24 6.42
C SER A 46 -9.94 -12.89 5.81
N GLU A 47 -11.24 -12.57 5.74
CA GLU A 47 -11.74 -11.28 5.24
C GLU A 47 -12.37 -10.42 6.35
N ASN A 48 -12.07 -10.71 7.61
CA ASN A 48 -12.53 -9.90 8.74
C ASN A 48 -12.20 -8.40 8.52
N ARG A 49 -13.19 -7.53 8.74
CA ARG A 49 -13.09 -6.08 8.53
C ARG A 49 -11.96 -5.41 9.30
N PHE A 50 -11.53 -5.99 10.42
CA PHE A 50 -10.45 -5.46 11.25
C PHE A 50 -9.07 -5.67 10.59
N ILE A 51 -8.89 -6.65 9.72
CA ILE A 51 -7.61 -6.89 9.03
C ILE A 51 -7.15 -5.64 8.25
N PRO A 52 -7.91 -5.11 7.28
CA PRO A 52 -7.50 -3.91 6.56
C PRO A 52 -7.44 -2.65 7.44
N GLN A 53 -8.20 -2.60 8.54
CA GLN A 53 -8.14 -1.47 9.49
C GLN A 53 -6.82 -1.48 10.25
N VAL A 54 -6.42 -2.62 10.81
CA VAL A 54 -5.14 -2.76 11.51
C VAL A 54 -3.97 -2.55 10.55
N VAL A 55 -4.04 -3.08 9.32
CA VAL A 55 -3.02 -2.82 8.30
C VAL A 55 -2.84 -1.32 8.06
N GLN A 56 -3.93 -0.58 7.90
CA GLN A 56 -3.89 0.86 7.70
C GLN A 56 -3.31 1.58 8.92
N LEU A 57 -3.79 1.28 10.13
CA LEU A 57 -3.33 1.93 11.35
C LEU A 57 -1.84 1.66 11.66
N ALA A 58 -1.38 0.42 11.44
CA ALA A 58 -0.03 0.01 11.79
C ALA A 58 1.01 0.42 10.74
N PHE A 59 0.70 0.23 9.45
CA PHE A 59 1.71 0.39 8.38
C PHE A 59 1.51 1.67 7.55
N PHE A 60 0.29 2.22 7.52
CA PHE A 60 -0.07 3.42 6.75
C PHE A 60 -0.73 4.52 7.61
N PRO A 61 -0.22 4.87 8.81
CA PRO A 61 -0.86 5.85 9.68
C PRO A 61 -0.88 7.26 9.07
N ASN A 62 0.16 7.63 8.33
CA ASN A 62 0.27 8.85 7.53
C ASN A 62 1.46 8.73 6.55
N VAL A 63 1.46 9.55 5.50
CA VAL A 63 2.47 9.51 4.43
C VAL A 63 3.90 9.75 4.92
N ARG A 64 4.10 10.55 5.98
CA ARG A 64 5.43 10.93 6.46
C ARG A 64 6.12 9.80 7.25
N HIS A 65 5.36 9.05 8.05
CA HIS A 65 5.91 8.09 9.02
C HIS A 65 5.52 6.64 8.75
N GLY A 66 4.55 6.39 7.86
CA GLY A 66 4.11 5.03 7.57
C GLY A 66 5.17 4.25 6.80
N ILE A 67 5.64 3.13 7.38
CA ILE A 67 6.59 2.23 6.74
C ILE A 67 6.04 1.65 5.42
N GLY A 68 4.72 1.47 5.33
CA GLY A 68 4.03 1.04 4.12
C GLY A 68 4.13 2.04 2.97
N TYR A 69 4.31 3.33 3.25
CA TYR A 69 4.61 4.32 2.20
C TYR A 69 6.07 4.25 1.74
N LYS A 70 7.00 4.13 2.70
CA LYS A 70 8.43 4.05 2.42
C LYS A 70 8.81 2.82 1.60
N TYR A 71 8.15 1.69 1.86
CA TYR A 71 8.41 0.41 1.19
C TYR A 71 7.16 -0.10 0.47
N SER A 72 6.48 0.79 -0.26
CA SER A 72 5.19 0.52 -0.91
C SER A 72 5.18 -0.71 -1.83
N SER A 73 6.28 -0.97 -2.53
CA SER A 73 6.44 -2.16 -3.37
C SER A 73 6.43 -3.47 -2.59
N MET A 74 6.90 -3.47 -1.33
CA MET A 74 6.86 -4.65 -0.46
C MET A 74 5.46 -4.90 0.12
N PHE A 75 4.59 -3.89 0.10
CA PHE A 75 3.21 -3.98 0.60
C PHE A 75 2.17 -4.09 -0.51
N ASN A 76 2.56 -4.19 -1.78
CA ASN A 76 1.64 -4.30 -2.91
C ASN A 76 1.84 -5.60 -3.70
N PRO A 77 1.01 -6.63 -3.51
CA PRO A 77 -0.14 -6.71 -2.58
C PRO A 77 0.31 -6.83 -1.11
N ILE A 78 -0.61 -6.68 -0.14
CA ILE A 78 -0.28 -6.89 1.27
C ILE A 78 0.31 -8.31 1.44
N PRO A 79 1.48 -8.49 2.07
CA PRO A 79 2.09 -9.81 2.24
C PRO A 79 1.24 -10.73 3.10
N VAL A 80 1.26 -12.03 2.82
CA VAL A 80 0.57 -13.05 3.65
C VAL A 80 1.08 -13.02 5.09
N GLU A 81 2.38 -12.75 5.26
CA GLU A 81 3.05 -12.59 6.54
C GLU A 81 2.47 -11.44 7.35
N THR A 82 2.17 -10.33 6.68
CA THR A 82 1.53 -9.18 7.33
C THR A 82 0.11 -9.53 7.79
N VAL A 83 -0.63 -10.29 6.99
CA VAL A 83 -1.99 -10.74 7.35
C VAL A 83 -1.96 -11.71 8.52
N ALA A 84 -1.05 -12.69 8.50
CA ALA A 84 -0.84 -13.62 9.60
C ALA A 84 -0.46 -12.89 10.89
N PHE A 85 0.41 -11.89 10.80
CA PHE A 85 0.80 -11.07 11.94
C PHE A 85 -0.40 -10.31 12.53
N VAL A 86 -1.17 -9.64 11.68
CA VAL A 86 -2.38 -8.89 12.10
C VAL A 86 -3.41 -9.83 12.75
N LEU A 87 -3.67 -10.99 12.17
CA LEU A 87 -4.57 -11.98 12.77
C LEU A 87 -4.05 -12.50 14.11
N THR A 88 -2.74 -12.66 14.25
CA THR A 88 -2.11 -13.04 15.53
C THR A 88 -2.31 -11.96 16.59
N VAL A 89 -2.17 -10.69 16.23
CA VAL A 89 -2.44 -9.54 17.13
C VAL A 89 -3.91 -9.49 17.52
N ILE A 90 -4.83 -9.72 16.57
CA ILE A 90 -6.28 -9.81 16.86
C ILE A 90 -6.55 -10.97 17.83
N HIS A 91 -5.99 -12.15 17.59
CA HIS A 91 -6.13 -13.30 18.49
C HIS A 91 -5.63 -12.96 19.90
N ALA A 92 -4.43 -12.39 20.03
CA ALA A 92 -3.88 -12.00 21.32
C ALA A 92 -4.78 -10.98 22.05
N SER A 93 -5.33 -10.02 21.30
CA SER A 93 -6.24 -9.00 21.84
C SER A 93 -7.57 -9.60 22.30
N ILE A 94 -8.07 -10.63 21.62
CA ILE A 94 -9.23 -11.40 22.05
C ILE A 94 -8.90 -12.19 23.31
N ASP A 95 -7.72 -12.82 23.37
CA ASP A 95 -7.28 -13.65 24.49
C ASP A 95 -7.15 -12.89 25.82
N GLU A 96 -6.87 -11.59 25.79
CA GLU A 96 -6.92 -10.72 26.97
C GLU A 96 -8.29 -10.75 27.67
N TRP A 97 -9.37 -11.10 26.98
CA TRP A 97 -10.73 -11.17 27.51
C TRP A 97 -11.19 -12.58 27.91
N SER A 98 -10.30 -13.57 27.87
CA SER A 98 -10.62 -14.99 28.16
C SER A 98 -11.23 -15.23 29.54
N SER A 99 -10.96 -14.35 30.51
CA SER A 99 -11.48 -14.41 31.89
C SER A 99 -12.73 -13.54 32.11
N GLY A 100 -13.32 -13.01 31.04
CA GLY A 100 -14.52 -12.16 31.11
C GLY A 100 -14.25 -10.67 31.34
N HIS A 101 -13.08 -10.34 31.86
CA HIS A 101 -12.54 -8.98 31.93
C HIS A 101 -11.21 -8.90 31.17
N GLN A 102 -10.83 -7.69 30.76
CA GLN A 102 -9.56 -7.47 30.06
C GLN A 102 -8.38 -7.61 31.03
N VAL A 103 -7.51 -8.57 30.76
CA VAL A 103 -6.21 -8.72 31.40
C VAL A 103 -5.15 -8.44 30.34
N SER A 104 -4.54 -7.25 30.42
CA SER A 104 -3.52 -6.88 29.45
C SER A 104 -2.32 -7.82 29.51
N ALA A 105 -1.91 -8.34 28.35
CA ALA A 105 -0.78 -9.24 28.21
C ALA A 105 0.28 -8.63 27.30
N SER A 106 1.55 -8.90 27.60
CA SER A 106 2.62 -8.47 26.70
C SER A 106 2.60 -9.31 25.42
N PHE A 107 2.41 -8.64 24.28
CA PHE A 107 2.55 -9.28 22.98
C PHE A 107 4.03 -9.54 22.68
N THR A 108 4.45 -10.79 22.75
CA THR A 108 5.83 -11.21 22.47
C THR A 108 5.87 -12.32 21.44
N GLU A 109 6.97 -12.40 20.68
CA GLU A 109 7.18 -13.48 19.72
C GLU A 109 7.13 -14.85 20.40
N ALA A 110 7.82 -15.02 21.53
CA ALA A 110 7.84 -16.27 22.27
C ALA A 110 6.44 -16.78 22.64
N ALA A 111 5.53 -15.88 23.04
CA ALA A 111 4.15 -16.24 23.39
C ALA A 111 3.29 -16.60 22.17
N HIS A 112 3.50 -15.94 21.03
CA HIS A 112 2.57 -16.02 19.89
C HIS A 112 3.12 -16.71 18.64
N ALA A 113 4.40 -17.12 18.60
CA ALA A 113 5.03 -17.75 17.44
C ALA A 113 4.33 -19.03 16.98
N LYS A 114 3.74 -19.81 17.90
CA LYS A 114 2.96 -21.01 17.54
C LYS A 114 1.67 -20.63 16.80
N PHE A 115 0.95 -19.63 17.28
CA PHE A 115 -0.28 -19.15 16.65
C PHE A 115 0.00 -18.53 15.28
N TYR A 116 1.02 -17.67 15.19
CA TYR A 116 1.45 -17.07 13.93
C TYR A 116 1.74 -18.12 12.85
N ARG A 117 2.52 -19.16 13.19
CA ARG A 117 2.82 -20.26 12.26
C ARG A 117 1.57 -21.04 11.83
N GLY A 118 0.71 -21.38 12.77
CA GLY A 118 -0.55 -22.07 12.45
C GLY A 118 -1.47 -21.24 11.55
N ILE A 119 -1.57 -19.93 11.80
CA ILE A 119 -2.31 -19.00 10.93
C ILE A 119 -1.66 -18.95 9.55
N MET A 120 -0.34 -18.82 9.47
CA MET A 120 0.38 -18.79 8.20
C MET A 120 0.10 -20.03 7.35
N ASP A 121 0.17 -21.23 7.96
CA ASP A 121 -0.10 -22.49 7.27
C ASP A 121 -1.52 -22.53 6.69
N ASN A 122 -2.50 -22.04 7.45
CA ASN A 122 -3.89 -21.96 7.01
C ASN A 122 -4.07 -20.95 5.87
N LEU A 123 -3.43 -19.77 5.97
CA LEU A 123 -3.49 -18.75 4.92
C LEU A 123 -2.82 -19.23 3.63
N ASN A 124 -1.69 -19.92 3.72
CA ASN A 124 -1.00 -20.45 2.54
C ASN A 124 -1.85 -21.51 1.84
N LYS A 125 -2.42 -22.47 2.57
CA LYS A 125 -3.36 -23.46 2.00
C LYS A 125 -4.57 -22.79 1.35
N TRP A 126 -5.13 -21.76 1.98
CA TRP A 126 -6.25 -21.00 1.43
C TRP A 126 -5.86 -20.24 0.16
N ALA A 127 -4.69 -19.61 0.15
CA ALA A 127 -4.15 -18.87 -0.98
C ALA A 127 -3.88 -19.80 -2.18
N GLU A 128 -3.28 -20.97 -1.93
CA GLU A 128 -3.03 -22.00 -2.95
C GLU A 128 -4.34 -22.49 -3.59
N ALA A 129 -5.38 -22.69 -2.79
CA ALA A 129 -6.69 -23.10 -3.29
C ALA A 129 -7.44 -21.98 -4.03
N ASN A 130 -7.13 -20.70 -3.76
CA ASN A 130 -7.89 -19.53 -4.25
C ASN A 130 -6.99 -18.37 -4.74
N PRO A 131 -6.02 -18.60 -5.65
CA PRO A 131 -4.93 -17.66 -5.89
C PRO A 131 -5.38 -16.28 -6.40
N SER A 132 -6.30 -16.25 -7.37
CA SER A 132 -6.80 -15.00 -7.96
C SER A 132 -7.64 -14.19 -6.97
N ALA A 133 -8.51 -14.86 -6.20
CA ALA A 133 -9.33 -14.19 -5.19
C ALA A 133 -8.45 -13.62 -4.08
N TRP A 134 -7.50 -14.41 -3.59
CA TRP A 134 -6.53 -14.01 -2.57
C TRP A 134 -5.72 -12.78 -2.99
N LEU A 135 -5.14 -12.81 -4.19
CA LEU A 135 -4.39 -11.69 -4.75
C LEU A 135 -5.24 -10.41 -4.84
N ASN A 136 -6.48 -10.54 -5.32
CA ASN A 136 -7.39 -9.40 -5.46
C ASN A 136 -7.76 -8.79 -4.10
N ILE A 137 -8.01 -9.61 -3.09
CA ILE A 137 -8.33 -9.16 -1.72
C ILE A 137 -7.14 -8.38 -1.13
N HIS A 138 -5.94 -8.91 -1.21
CA HIS A 138 -4.74 -8.28 -0.65
C HIS A 138 -4.37 -6.99 -1.38
N THR A 139 -4.51 -6.99 -2.71
CA THR A 139 -4.33 -5.79 -3.53
C THR A 139 -5.34 -4.71 -3.16
N LYS A 140 -6.60 -5.10 -2.90
CA LYS A 140 -7.66 -4.18 -2.47
C LYS A 140 -7.35 -3.58 -1.10
N TRP A 141 -6.83 -4.37 -0.16
CA TRP A 141 -6.43 -3.87 1.15
C TRP A 141 -5.27 -2.88 1.05
N TYR A 142 -4.23 -3.20 0.28
CA TYR A 142 -3.11 -2.28 0.03
C TYR A 142 -3.62 -0.95 -0.55
N LYS A 143 -4.36 -1.02 -1.67
CA LYS A 143 -4.90 0.19 -2.34
C LYS A 143 -5.75 1.03 -1.38
N ARG A 144 -6.55 0.39 -0.54
CA ARG A 144 -7.37 1.08 0.47
C ARG A 144 -6.49 1.75 1.53
N ALA A 145 -5.58 1.01 2.16
CA ALA A 145 -4.71 1.53 3.21
C ALA A 145 -3.83 2.69 2.70
N PHE A 146 -3.21 2.51 1.53
CA PHE A 146 -2.37 3.51 0.89
C PHE A 146 -3.12 4.82 0.63
N ARG A 147 -4.34 4.75 0.06
CA ARG A 147 -5.16 5.94 -0.25
C ARG A 147 -5.69 6.61 1.02
N THR A 148 -6.22 5.83 1.97
CA THR A 148 -6.84 6.37 3.19
C THR A 148 -5.85 7.15 4.05
N GLY A 149 -4.58 6.72 4.13
CA GLY A 149 -3.55 7.47 4.87
C GLY A 149 -2.93 8.65 4.10
N GLY A 150 -3.52 9.06 2.97
CA GLY A 150 -3.12 10.24 2.19
C GLY A 150 -2.12 9.97 1.06
N GLY A 151 -1.83 8.70 0.77
CA GLY A 151 -0.95 8.33 -0.33
C GLY A 151 -1.58 8.71 -1.67
N VAL A 152 -0.91 9.60 -2.39
CA VAL A 152 -1.19 9.82 -3.80
C VAL A 152 -0.37 8.78 -4.54
N ASN A 153 -1.04 7.83 -5.20
CA ASN A 153 -0.33 7.02 -6.18
C ASN A 153 0.08 8.05 -7.24
N PRO A 154 1.39 8.27 -7.53
CA PRO A 154 1.71 8.97 -8.75
C PRO A 154 1.00 8.14 -9.80
N MET A 155 -0.04 8.71 -10.42
CA MET A 155 -0.58 8.07 -11.60
C MET A 155 0.67 7.82 -12.44
N GLN A 156 0.95 6.55 -12.73
CA GLN A 156 1.22 6.26 -14.12
C GLN A 156 0.02 6.89 -14.81
N ALA A 157 0.16 8.17 -15.17
CA ALA A 157 -0.57 8.69 -16.28
C ALA A 157 -0.13 7.69 -17.33
N ASP A 158 -1.02 6.76 -17.67
CA ASP A 158 -0.83 6.00 -18.88
C ASP A 158 -0.71 7.09 -19.94
N VAL A 159 0.52 7.40 -20.31
CA VAL A 159 0.82 8.25 -21.44
C VAL A 159 0.46 7.39 -22.64
N HIS A 160 -0.83 7.23 -22.86
CA HIS A 160 -1.37 6.55 -24.00
C HIS A 160 -1.30 7.53 -25.15
N ILE A 161 -0.25 7.38 -25.96
CA ILE A 161 -0.26 7.95 -27.31
C ILE A 161 -1.39 7.25 -28.05
N SER A 162 -2.42 8.01 -28.41
CA SER A 162 -3.56 7.47 -29.14
C SER A 162 -3.09 6.85 -30.46
N LYS A 163 -3.81 5.84 -30.97
CA LYS A 163 -3.51 5.22 -32.26
C LYS A 163 -3.40 6.27 -33.38
N ALA A 164 -4.26 7.29 -33.33
CA ALA A 164 -4.24 8.43 -34.25
C ALA A 164 -2.95 9.26 -34.12
N ALA A 165 -2.50 9.56 -32.91
CA ALA A 165 -1.25 10.29 -32.68
C ALA A 165 -0.02 9.48 -33.16
N MET A 166 -0.03 8.17 -32.95
CA MET A 166 1.03 7.27 -33.44
C MET A 166 1.03 7.16 -34.98
N THR A 167 -0.15 7.14 -35.60
CA THR A 167 -0.30 7.15 -37.06
C THR A 167 0.17 8.47 -37.67
N ALA A 168 -0.18 9.61 -37.06
CA ALA A 168 0.27 10.92 -37.51
C ALA A 168 1.80 11.06 -37.40
N ALA A 169 2.40 10.61 -36.29
CA ALA A 169 3.84 10.61 -36.11
C ALA A 169 4.57 9.75 -37.15
N ARG A 170 4.01 8.59 -37.53
CA ARG A 170 4.58 7.74 -38.60
C ARG A 170 4.45 8.36 -39.99
N ALA A 171 3.34 9.04 -40.27
CA ALA A 171 3.15 9.74 -41.55
C ALA A 171 4.14 10.92 -41.69
N GLU A 172 4.40 11.64 -40.61
CA GLU A 172 5.43 12.68 -40.56
C GLU A 172 6.84 12.11 -40.75
N LEU A 173 7.15 10.99 -40.08
CA LEU A 173 8.45 10.33 -40.22
C LEU A 173 8.71 9.86 -41.67
N GLY A 174 7.68 9.35 -42.34
CA GLY A 174 7.76 8.94 -43.75
C GLY A 174 7.96 10.09 -44.73
N ARG A 175 7.71 11.34 -44.32
CA ARG A 175 8.01 12.55 -45.11
C ARG A 175 9.44 13.06 -44.93
N ARG A 176 10.17 12.55 -43.94
CA ARG A 176 11.58 12.89 -43.74
C ARG A 176 12.42 12.05 -44.69
N THR A 177 13.04 12.68 -45.67
CA THR A 177 13.91 12.06 -46.68
C THR A 177 15.29 11.66 -46.15
N GLY A 178 15.49 11.66 -44.82
CA GLY A 178 16.72 11.16 -44.21
C GLY A 178 17.98 12.00 -44.47
N LEU A 179 17.86 13.19 -45.05
CA LEU A 179 18.91 14.19 -45.04
C LEU A 179 18.72 15.05 -43.79
N THR A 180 19.33 14.62 -42.69
CA THR A 180 19.75 15.58 -41.67
C THR A 180 20.67 16.58 -42.37
N ASP A 181 20.35 17.87 -42.28
CA ASP A 181 21.23 18.96 -42.73
C ASP A 181 22.64 18.63 -42.23
N SER A 182 23.52 18.31 -43.19
CA SER A 182 24.94 18.28 -42.91
C SER A 182 25.29 19.75 -42.81
N GLU A 183 25.62 20.22 -41.60
CA GLU A 183 26.21 21.55 -41.41
C GLU A 183 27.53 21.58 -42.21
N ASP A 184 27.46 22.11 -43.43
CA ASP A 184 28.59 22.43 -44.30
C ASP A 184 29.00 23.87 -44.02
N ASP A 185 29.73 24.08 -42.92
CA ASP A 185 30.47 25.32 -42.71
C ASP A 185 31.89 25.11 -43.21
N GLY A 186 32.05 25.25 -44.54
CA GLY A 186 33.32 25.23 -45.23
C GLY A 186 34.28 26.30 -44.74
N ASP A 187 35.46 25.83 -44.35
CA ASP A 187 36.67 26.58 -44.07
C ASP A 187 37.30 27.14 -45.37
N ASP A 188 38.10 28.19 -45.18
CA ASP A 188 39.13 28.76 -46.06
C ASP A 188 38.81 29.79 -47.17
N GLY A 189 39.41 30.98 -46.99
CA GLY A 189 39.55 31.99 -48.05
C GLY A 189 40.33 33.24 -47.64
N ALA A 190 41.62 33.09 -47.30
CA ALA A 190 42.55 34.20 -47.07
C ALA A 190 42.70 35.12 -48.30
N GLY A 191 42.71 36.44 -48.07
CA GLY A 191 42.98 37.45 -49.11
C GLY A 191 43.43 38.79 -48.51
N SER A 192 44.74 38.95 -48.36
CA SER A 192 45.42 40.19 -48.01
C SER A 192 45.14 41.34 -48.98
N ASN A 193 44.96 42.58 -48.48
CA ASN A 193 45.71 43.70 -49.04
C ASN A 193 45.81 44.90 -48.09
N ALA A 194 47.02 45.44 -48.04
CA ALA A 194 47.47 46.58 -47.26
C ALA A 194 47.14 47.93 -47.93
N ASP A 195 47.25 48.98 -47.12
CA ASP A 195 47.54 50.39 -47.45
C ASP A 195 46.61 51.15 -48.42
N ASN A 196 45.94 52.18 -47.88
CA ASN A 196 46.38 53.55 -48.17
C ASN A 196 45.77 54.62 -47.24
N ASN A 197 46.68 55.38 -46.67
CA ASN A 197 46.50 56.63 -45.95
C ASN A 197 46.46 57.83 -46.93
N ARG A 198 45.57 58.80 -46.72
CA ARG A 198 45.67 60.27 -47.02
C ARG A 198 44.27 60.91 -46.91
N ASP A 199 44.04 61.72 -45.87
CA ASP A 199 44.22 63.19 -45.83
C ASP A 199 42.95 63.94 -46.26
N THR A 200 42.25 64.62 -45.33
CA THR A 200 42.37 66.08 -45.10
C THR A 200 41.26 66.63 -44.19
N ALA A 201 41.71 67.47 -43.26
CA ALA A 201 41.04 68.46 -42.40
C ALA A 201 39.74 69.15 -42.90
N GLN A 202 38.88 69.59 -41.97
CA GLN A 202 38.76 71.01 -41.60
C GLN A 202 37.79 71.30 -40.43
N ASP A 203 38.17 72.35 -39.69
CA ASP A 203 37.55 72.99 -38.52
C ASP A 203 36.27 73.80 -38.79
N GLY A 204 35.60 74.22 -37.70
CA GLY A 204 34.62 75.32 -37.60
C GLY A 204 33.28 74.83 -37.06
N GLU A 205 32.70 75.32 -35.96
CA GLU A 205 32.82 76.58 -35.20
C GLU A 205 32.31 76.33 -33.77
#